data_AF-A0A6F9X2B5-F1
#
_entry.id   AF-A0A6F9X2B5-F1
#
_cell.length_a   1.000
_cell.length_b   1.000
_cell.length_c   1.000
_cell.angle_alpha   90.00
_cell.angle_beta   90.00
_cell.angle_gamma   90.00
#
_symmetry.space_group_name_H-M   'P 1'
#
loop_
_entity.id
_entity.type
_entity.pdbx_description
1 polymer ?
#
loop_
_entity_poly.entity_id
_entity_poly.type
_entity_poly.pdbx_seq_one_letter_code
_entity_poly.pdbx_strand_id
1 'polypeptide(L)'
;MKIDKRDWFFVGLVVAVLAIFFALTGREKTKHVPFDATHRIVYDTAFKNAPGPDAPIFKRAFFKPDKKGAEVFCEPCHREKGVPFPPNHPSKNRCLFCHKLVKS
;
A
#
# COMPACT_ATOMS: atom_id res chain seq x y z
N MET A 1 -18.42 -25.57 -19.70
CA MET A 1 -18.77 -25.53 -18.27
C MET A 1 -20.21 -25.10 -18.15
N LYS A 2 -21.10 -25.90 -17.55
CA LYS A 2 -22.52 -25.57 -17.41
C LYS A 2 -22.74 -25.10 -15.98
N ILE A 3 -23.03 -23.81 -15.79
CA ILE A 3 -23.26 -23.19 -14.48
C ILE A 3 -24.61 -23.72 -13.96
N ASP A 4 -24.58 -24.43 -12.83
CA ASP A 4 -25.77 -24.96 -12.16
C ASP A 4 -26.44 -23.86 -11.30
N LYS A 5 -27.66 -24.09 -10.85
CA LYS A 5 -28.39 -23.17 -9.95
C LYS A 5 -27.64 -22.93 -8.63
N ARG A 6 -26.85 -23.92 -8.18
CA ARG A 6 -25.97 -23.82 -7.01
C ARG A 6 -24.79 -22.87 -7.23
N ASP A 7 -24.25 -22.82 -8.45
CA ASP A 7 -23.17 -21.90 -8.80
C ASP A 7 -23.68 -20.45 -8.80
N TRP A 8 -24.92 -20.21 -9.24
CA TRP A 8 -25.55 -18.90 -9.15
C TRP A 8 -25.74 -18.41 -7.72
N PHE A 9 -26.07 -19.30 -6.79
CA PHE A 9 -26.14 -18.96 -5.36
C PHE A 9 -24.76 -18.56 -4.82
N PHE A 10 -23.71 -19.31 -5.18
CA PHE A 10 -22.34 -18.99 -4.78
C PHE A 10 -21.86 -17.66 -5.37
N VAL A 11 -22.13 -17.40 -6.66
CA VAL A 11 -21.82 -16.12 -7.30
C VAL A 11 -22.57 -14.97 -6.61
N GLY A 12 -23.85 -15.16 -6.29
CA GLY A 12 -24.64 -14.17 -5.54
C GLY A 12 -24.02 -13.84 -4.18
N LEU A 13 -23.56 -14.86 -3.44
CA LEU A 13 -22.87 -14.68 -2.17
C LEU A 13 -21.55 -13.90 -2.33
N VAL A 14 -20.74 -14.24 -3.34
CA VAL A 14 -19.48 -13.52 -3.64
C VAL A 14 -19.76 -12.05 -3.95
N VAL A 15 -20.75 -11.77 -4.79
CA VAL A 15 -21.14 -10.40 -5.14
C VAL A 15 -21.62 -9.64 -3.90
N ALA A 16 -22.43 -10.27 -3.03
CA ALA A 16 -22.90 -9.66 -1.80
C ALA A 16 -21.74 -9.29 -0.85
N VAL A 17 -20.79 -10.21 -0.65
CA VAL A 17 -19.60 -9.95 0.17
C VAL A 17 -18.78 -8.79 -0.41
N LEU A 18 -18.51 -8.79 -1.71
CA LEU A 18 -17.76 -7.70 -2.36
C LEU A 18 -18.50 -6.35 -2.24
N ALA A 19 -19.82 -6.33 -2.43
CA ALA A 19 -20.62 -5.12 -2.29
C ALA A 19 -20.53 -4.52 -0.88
N ILE A 20 -20.56 -5.37 0.17
CA ILE A 20 -20.35 -4.93 1.55
C ILE A 20 -18.96 -4.33 1.74
N PHE A 21 -17.90 -4.99 1.24
CA PHE A 21 -16.54 -4.44 1.31
C PHE A 21 -16.42 -3.07 0.65
N PHE A 22 -17.01 -2.89 -0.54
CA PHE A 22 -17.02 -1.60 -1.23
C PHE A 22 -17.84 -0.53 -0.48
N ALA A 23 -18.99 -0.88 0.08
CA ALA A 23 -19.79 0.04 0.89
C ALA A 23 -19.07 0.47 2.17
N LEU A 24 -18.25 -0.40 2.75
CA LEU A 24 -17.47 -0.14 3.96
C LEU A 24 -16.10 0.49 3.71
N THR A 25 -15.61 0.57 2.46
CA THR A 25 -14.34 1.25 2.19
C THR A 25 -14.45 2.74 2.51
N GLY A 26 -13.85 3.15 3.63
CA GLY A 26 -13.94 4.50 4.19
C GLY A 26 -13.71 5.62 3.18
N ARG A 27 -14.44 6.72 3.37
CA ARG A 27 -14.38 7.93 2.51
C ARG A 27 -13.01 8.61 2.57
N GLU A 28 -12.30 8.48 3.69
CA GLU A 28 -11.00 9.11 3.87
C GLU A 28 -9.89 8.22 3.30
N LYS A 29 -9.09 8.80 2.40
CA LYS A 29 -7.87 8.18 1.91
C LYS A 29 -6.70 8.73 2.72
N THR A 30 -5.79 7.83 3.08
CA THR A 30 -4.53 8.15 3.73
C THR A 30 -3.68 9.04 2.84
N LYS A 31 -2.91 9.96 3.44
CA LYS A 31 -1.98 10.81 2.69
C LYS A 31 -0.82 9.98 2.14
N HIS A 32 -0.35 10.34 0.95
CA HIS A 32 0.86 9.79 0.38
C HIS A 32 2.10 10.30 1.13
N VAL A 33 3.19 9.53 1.06
CA VAL A 33 4.49 10.00 1.56
C VAL A 33 4.99 11.11 0.63
N PRO A 34 5.39 12.29 1.13
CA PRO A 34 5.92 13.37 0.30
C PRO A 34 7.13 12.92 -0.52
N PHE A 35 7.28 13.45 -1.72
CA PHE A 35 8.48 13.24 -2.54
C PHE A 35 9.37 14.47 -2.47
N ASP A 36 10.07 14.62 -1.35
CA ASP A 36 10.98 15.72 -1.07
C ASP A 36 12.36 15.20 -0.62
N ALA A 37 13.30 16.11 -0.37
CA ALA A 37 14.66 15.78 0.04
C ALA A 37 14.71 14.97 1.35
N THR A 38 13.79 15.23 2.29
CA THR A 38 13.73 14.56 3.59
C THR A 38 13.24 13.12 3.45
N HIS A 39 12.26 12.88 2.58
CA HIS A 39 11.64 11.57 2.40
C HIS A 39 12.34 10.72 1.32
N ARG A 40 13.32 11.28 0.61
CA ARG A 40 13.98 10.62 -0.52
C ARG A 40 14.57 9.26 -0.16
N ILE A 41 15.17 9.12 1.02
CA ILE A 41 15.76 7.87 1.51
C ILE A 41 14.75 6.71 1.56
N VAL A 42 13.48 7.01 1.84
CA VAL A 42 12.39 6.01 1.86
C VAL A 42 12.10 5.50 0.45
N TYR A 43 12.10 6.39 -0.54
CA TYR A 43 11.92 6.03 -1.95
C TYR A 43 13.12 5.23 -2.46
N ASP A 44 14.33 5.74 -2.24
CA ASP A 44 15.55 5.09 -2.71
C ASP A 44 15.71 3.69 -2.10
N THR A 45 15.36 3.51 -0.83
CA THR A 45 15.36 2.19 -0.19
C THR A 45 14.29 1.28 -0.75
N ALA A 46 13.05 1.78 -0.87
CA ALA A 46 11.94 0.97 -1.37
C ALA A 46 12.14 0.49 -2.81
N PHE A 47 12.79 1.31 -3.65
CA PHE A 47 13.02 1.05 -5.07
C PHE A 47 14.47 0.66 -5.40
N LYS A 48 15.33 0.42 -4.40
CA LYS A 48 16.74 0.05 -4.59
C LYS A 48 16.95 -1.12 -5.56
N ASN A 49 16.04 -2.09 -5.53
CA ASN A 49 16.08 -3.30 -6.36
C ASN A 49 15.08 -3.24 -7.53
N ALA A 50 14.63 -2.05 -7.91
CA ALA A 50 13.71 -1.88 -9.02
C ALA A 50 14.36 -2.38 -10.33
N PRO A 51 13.63 -3.15 -11.15
CA PRO A 51 14.14 -3.58 -12.44
C PRO A 51 14.34 -2.37 -13.36
N GLY A 52 15.51 -2.32 -14.00
CA GLY A 52 15.82 -1.29 -14.99
C GLY A 52 14.95 -1.37 -16.26
N PRO A 53 15.10 -0.41 -17.19
CA PRO A 53 14.33 -0.37 -18.43
C PRO A 53 14.48 -1.65 -19.27
N ASP A 54 15.68 -2.24 -19.25
CA ASP A 54 16.06 -3.41 -20.06
C ASP A 54 15.64 -4.75 -19.44
N ALA A 55 15.05 -4.74 -18.24
CA ALA A 55 14.60 -5.96 -17.59
C ALA A 55 13.39 -6.57 -18.31
N PRO A 56 13.23 -7.91 -18.27
CA PRO A 56 12.07 -8.59 -18.86
C PRO A 56 10.75 -8.00 -18.36
N ILE A 57 9.77 -7.89 -19.25
CA ILE A 57 8.44 -7.33 -18.98
C ILE A 57 7.82 -7.97 -17.73
N PHE A 58 7.95 -9.28 -17.58
CA PHE A 58 7.44 -10.01 -16.41
C PHE A 58 8.05 -9.51 -15.09
N LYS A 59 9.38 -9.28 -15.03
CA LYS A 59 10.02 -8.76 -13.81
C LYS A 59 9.56 -7.35 -13.48
N ARG A 60 9.32 -6.50 -14.50
CA ARG A 60 8.81 -5.14 -14.32
C ARG A 60 7.35 -5.12 -13.86
N ALA A 61 6.52 -5.98 -14.44
CA ALA A 61 5.09 -6.07 -14.13
C ALA A 61 4.81 -6.57 -12.70
N PHE A 62 5.64 -7.48 -12.19
CA PHE A 62 5.45 -8.11 -10.88
C PHE A 62 6.41 -7.58 -9.80
N PHE A 63 7.17 -6.53 -10.09
CA PHE A 63 8.03 -5.89 -9.09
C PHE A 63 7.21 -5.32 -7.93
N LYS A 64 7.71 -5.54 -6.71
CA LYS A 64 7.14 -4.98 -5.48
C LYS A 64 8.22 -4.20 -4.74
N PRO A 65 7.99 -2.91 -4.41
CA PRO A 65 8.93 -2.14 -3.60
C PRO A 65 9.15 -2.77 -2.23
N ASP A 66 10.37 -2.67 -1.70
CA ASP A 66 10.67 -3.10 -0.34
C ASP A 66 10.17 -2.07 0.69
N LYS A 67 8.87 -2.15 0.96
CA LYS A 67 8.21 -1.28 1.93
C LYS A 67 8.71 -1.51 3.36
N LYS A 68 9.02 -2.75 3.73
CA LYS A 68 9.43 -3.06 5.10
C LYS A 68 10.82 -2.48 5.39
N GLY A 69 11.75 -2.65 4.45
CA GLY A 69 13.09 -2.07 4.58
C GLY A 69 13.07 -0.54 4.61
N ALA A 70 12.14 0.09 3.89
CA ALA A 70 12.03 1.55 3.87
C ALA A 70 11.33 2.17 5.11
N GLU A 71 10.43 1.43 5.77
CA GLU A 71 9.66 1.90 6.94
C GLU A 71 10.54 2.21 8.17
N VAL A 72 11.76 1.64 8.26
CA VAL A 72 12.69 1.88 9.38
C VAL A 72 13.12 3.35 9.49
N PHE A 73 13.06 4.10 8.38
CA PHE A 73 13.44 5.51 8.35
C PHE A 73 12.33 6.46 8.80
N CYS A 74 11.11 5.97 9.06
CA CYS A 74 9.98 6.81 9.48
C CYS A 74 10.05 7.16 10.98
N GLU A 75 10.42 6.19 11.82
CA GLU A 75 10.37 6.30 13.29
C GLU A 75 11.26 7.40 13.90
N PRO A 76 12.51 7.62 13.43
CA PRO A 76 13.37 8.66 13.98
C PRO A 76 12.75 10.06 13.92
N CYS A 77 11.88 10.34 12.94
CA CYS A 77 11.22 11.64 12.80
C CYS A 77 9.78 11.65 13.37
N HIS A 78 8.99 10.63 13.04
CA HIS A 78 7.58 10.55 13.44
C HIS A 78 7.35 9.98 14.85
N ARG A 79 8.42 9.65 15.58
CA ARG A 79 8.37 9.26 17.00
C ARG A 79 9.35 10.07 17.84
N GLU A 80 10.63 10.04 17.49
CA GLU A 80 11.70 10.55 18.36
C GLU A 80 11.92 12.06 18.23
N LYS A 81 12.00 12.58 17.00
CA LYS A 81 12.18 14.03 16.75
C LYS A 81 10.87 14.83 16.76
N GLY A 82 9.77 14.22 17.23
CA GLY A 82 8.58 14.96 17.62
C GLY A 82 7.68 15.45 16.48
N VAL A 83 7.63 14.78 15.31
CA VAL A 83 6.51 14.98 14.37
C VAL A 83 5.32 14.16 14.86
N PRO A 84 4.30 14.77 15.49
CA PRO A 84 3.23 14.01 16.13
C PRO A 84 2.30 13.40 15.08
N PHE A 85 1.84 12.18 15.36
CA PHE A 85 0.72 11.60 14.65
C PHE A 85 -0.59 12.25 15.10
N PRO A 86 -1.61 12.30 14.23
CA PRO A 86 -2.93 12.77 14.62
C PRO A 86 -3.54 11.88 15.72
N PRO A 87 -4.48 12.38 16.54
CA PRO A 87 -5.03 11.67 17.70
C PRO A 87 -5.64 10.29 17.37
N ASN A 88 -6.22 10.15 16.17
CA ASN A 88 -6.87 8.93 15.70
C ASN A 88 -5.97 8.08 14.77
N HIS A 89 -4.65 8.29 14.80
CA HIS A 89 -3.75 7.49 13.99
C HIS A 89 -3.72 6.03 14.48
N PRO A 90 -3.80 5.04 13.56
CA PRO A 90 -3.73 3.62 13.93
C PRO A 90 -2.37 3.24 14.54
N SER A 91 -2.23 2.01 15.00
CA SER A 91 -0.97 1.52 15.57
C SER A 91 0.21 1.75 14.63
N LYS A 92 1.38 2.01 15.21
CA LYS A 92 2.62 2.40 14.51
C LYS A 92 3.34 1.21 13.87
N ASN A 93 2.59 0.29 13.26
CA ASN A 93 3.11 -0.84 12.53
C ASN A 93 2.73 -0.70 11.05
N ARG A 94 3.74 -0.74 10.17
CA ARG A 94 3.58 -0.72 8.70
C ARG A 94 3.09 0.61 8.09
N CYS A 95 3.88 1.67 8.23
CA CYS A 95 3.56 3.01 7.71
C CYS A 95 3.18 3.00 6.20
N LEU A 96 3.93 2.29 5.36
CA LEU A 96 3.76 2.27 3.90
C LEU A 96 2.65 1.32 3.41
N PHE A 97 1.94 0.68 4.34
CA PHE A 97 0.71 -0.03 4.03
C PHE A 97 -0.42 0.96 3.74
N CYS A 98 -0.57 1.93 4.64
CA CYS A 98 -1.56 3.01 4.54
C CYS A 98 -1.01 4.19 3.74
N HIS A 99 0.20 4.67 4.04
CA HIS A 99 0.82 5.82 3.38
C HIS A 99 1.58 5.39 2.13
N LYS A 100 0.89 5.42 0.98
CA LYS A 100 1.47 4.95 -0.29
C LYS A 100 2.58 5.90 -0.76
N LEU A 101 3.65 5.33 -1.31
CA LEU A 101 4.63 6.08 -2.09
C LEU A 101 3.95 6.62 -3.35
N VAL A 102 4.33 7.83 -3.76
CA VAL A 102 3.89 8.40 -5.03
C VAL A 102 4.58 7.63 -6.16
N LYS A 103 3.86 7.38 -7.25
CA LYS A 103 4.45 6.78 -8.44
C LYS A 103 5.29 7.87 -9.12
N SER A 104 6.61 7.69 -9.14
CA SER A 104 7.54 8.53 -9.93
C SER A 104 7.29 8.34 -11.41
#